data_AF-A0A9W7G8Z9-F1
#
_entry.id   AF-A0A9W7G8Z9-F1
#
_cell.length_a   1.000
_cell.length_b   1.000
_cell.length_c   1.000
_cell.angle_alpha   90.00
_cell.angle_beta   90.00
_cell.angle_gamma   90.00
#
_symmetry.space_group_name_H-M   'P 1'
#
loop_
_entity.id
_entity.type
_entity.pdbx_description
1 polymer ?
#
loop_
_entity_poly.entity_id
_entity_poly.type
_entity_poly.pdbx_seq_one_letter_code
_entity_poly.pdbx_strand_id
1 'polypeptide(L)'
;MPQTAVYYGTDEAGSFKDDTELTEVTFAQGVTIIGKGAFYGCSSLTAITIPDSVTTIREGAFYGCSSLTAITIPDRVTTIEAYAFYECSSLTAITIPDRVTTIEAYAFYECSSLTVITIPDRVTMIGRRAFCGCSSLTAIIIPDGVTEIGRCAFSICSSLTAITIPDGVTTIGEHAFQGCSSLMAITIPDGVTTIGKCAFNGCSSLTAITIPDGVTIIGVGAFRGCSSLTAITIPDSVTTIGNRAFRDCSALTELILSPAVSIGEDCFLNCTALITAAADKNMPTVSDLLHYRWHRNVAVIERVNALLCLKGTWDHVEDPPRRSARKRKRTDGVEAPALRVTEAREKIPKVLWRVILEFL
;
A
#
# COMPACT_ATOMS: atom_id res chain seq x y z
N MET A 1 42.49 13.53 13.57
CA MET A 1 42.51 12.48 14.63
C MET A 1 41.06 12.25 14.99
N PRO A 2 40.61 11.00 15.28
CA PRO A 2 39.24 10.78 15.73
C PRO A 2 38.95 11.69 16.93
N GLN A 3 37.95 12.57 16.79
CA GLN A 3 37.54 13.43 17.89
C GLN A 3 36.61 12.62 18.79
N THR A 4 36.98 12.57 20.06
CA THR A 4 36.23 11.99 21.17
C THR A 4 35.66 13.12 22.02
N ALA A 5 34.38 13.02 22.40
CA ALA A 5 33.75 14.02 23.27
C ALA A 5 32.87 13.37 24.35
N VAL A 6 32.62 14.12 25.42
CA VAL A 6 31.69 13.74 26.50
C VAL A 6 30.38 14.51 26.30
N TYR A 7 29.26 13.80 26.15
CA TYR A 7 27.92 14.40 26.15
C TYR A 7 27.38 14.47 27.58
N TYR A 8 26.98 15.67 28.00
CA TYR A 8 26.55 15.93 29.38
C TYR A 8 25.05 15.86 29.62
N GLY A 9 24.23 15.62 28.57
CA GLY A 9 22.78 15.63 28.69
C GLY A 9 22.24 17.03 28.84
N THR A 10 21.71 17.60 27.77
CA THR A 10 21.07 18.91 27.81
C THR A 10 19.86 18.93 26.91
N ASP A 11 18.86 19.69 27.34
CA ASP A 11 17.68 20.01 26.54
C ASP A 11 17.99 21.10 25.48
N GLU A 12 19.13 21.77 25.61
CA GLU A 12 19.60 22.78 24.67
C GLU A 12 19.92 22.15 23.31
N ALA A 13 19.60 22.89 22.25
CA ALA A 13 19.75 22.39 20.90
C ALA A 13 21.23 22.36 20.49
N GLY A 14 21.68 21.25 19.89
CA GLY A 14 22.91 21.22 19.10
C GLY A 14 24.23 21.15 19.85
N SER A 15 24.34 20.35 20.93
CA SER A 15 25.59 20.20 21.69
C SER A 15 26.83 19.87 20.85
N PHE A 16 26.66 19.06 19.80
CA PHE A 16 27.70 18.72 18.82
C PHE A 16 27.24 19.01 17.39
N LYS A 17 26.31 19.95 17.22
CA LYS A 17 25.73 20.23 15.91
C LYS A 17 26.82 20.60 14.90
N ASP A 18 26.76 19.96 13.74
CA ASP A 18 27.65 20.09 12.60
C ASP A 18 29.13 19.78 12.92
N ASP A 19 29.40 19.03 14.00
CA ASP A 19 30.73 18.51 14.29
C ASP A 19 31.04 17.30 13.39
N THR A 20 31.50 17.60 12.17
CA THR A 20 31.78 16.60 11.14
C THR A 20 33.01 15.74 11.43
N GLU A 21 33.80 16.05 12.45
CA GLU A 21 35.00 15.29 12.84
C GLU A 21 34.74 14.41 14.08
N LEU A 22 33.58 14.54 14.73
CA LEU A 22 33.16 13.71 15.85
C LEU A 22 33.00 12.26 15.41
N THR A 23 33.80 11.38 16.02
CA THR A 23 33.83 9.95 15.67
C THR A 23 33.36 9.05 16.81
N GLU A 24 33.47 9.51 18.05
CA GLU A 24 33.12 8.75 19.24
C GLU A 24 32.59 9.69 20.35
N VAL A 25 31.56 9.22 21.05
CA VAL A 25 30.90 9.95 22.12
C VAL A 25 30.81 9.07 23.35
N THR A 26 31.24 9.61 24.48
CA THR A 26 30.97 9.05 25.81
C THR A 26 29.91 9.88 26.53
N PHE A 27 29.16 9.27 27.44
CA PHE A 27 28.08 9.94 28.15
C PHE A 27 28.47 10.19 29.60
N ALA A 28 28.17 11.39 30.11
CA ALA A 28 28.28 11.67 31.53
C ALA A 28 27.29 10.81 32.34
N GLN A 29 27.61 10.58 33.62
CA GLN A 29 26.72 9.83 34.50
C GLN A 29 25.38 10.57 34.69
N GLY A 30 24.27 9.85 34.58
CA GLY A 30 22.93 10.39 34.85
C GLY A 30 22.29 11.14 33.68
N VAL A 31 22.84 11.06 32.47
CA VAL A 31 22.18 11.60 31.27
C VAL A 31 20.85 10.89 31.05
N THR A 32 19.76 11.65 31.07
CA THR A 32 18.40 11.13 30.85
C THR A 32 17.79 11.54 29.51
N ILE A 33 18.35 12.53 28.82
CA ILE A 33 17.79 13.10 27.59
C ILE A 33 18.91 13.29 26.56
N ILE A 34 18.62 12.94 25.31
CA ILE A 34 19.37 13.42 24.14
C ILE A 34 18.62 14.61 23.56
N GLY A 35 19.22 15.79 23.67
CA GLY A 35 18.65 17.07 23.29
C GLY A 35 18.34 17.21 21.79
N LYS A 36 17.55 18.24 21.47
CA LYS A 36 17.16 18.55 20.09
C LYS A 36 18.41 18.75 19.22
N GLY A 37 18.56 17.99 18.15
CA GLY A 37 19.72 18.10 17.27
C GLY A 37 21.08 17.89 17.94
N ALA A 38 21.16 17.17 19.07
CA ALA A 38 22.39 17.03 19.85
C ALA A 38 23.61 16.60 19.02
N PHE A 39 23.41 15.72 18.04
CA PHE A 39 24.41 15.20 17.10
C PHE A 39 24.02 15.49 15.63
N TYR A 40 23.21 16.54 15.41
CA TYR A 40 22.81 16.94 14.07
C TYR A 40 24.06 17.17 13.20
N GLY A 41 24.14 16.55 12.03
CA GLY A 41 25.24 16.74 11.09
C GLY A 41 26.57 16.14 11.52
N CYS A 42 26.62 15.32 12.58
CA CYS A 42 27.82 14.57 12.96
C CYS A 42 28.10 13.43 11.97
N SER A 43 28.52 13.78 10.76
CA SER A 43 28.59 12.89 9.61
C SER A 43 29.66 11.80 9.74
N SER A 44 30.66 11.97 10.61
CA SER A 44 31.73 10.99 10.86
C SER A 44 31.47 10.07 12.06
N LEU A 45 30.37 10.25 12.78
CA LEU A 45 30.01 9.41 13.92
C LEU A 45 29.59 8.03 13.42
N THR A 46 30.35 6.99 13.76
CA THR A 46 30.16 5.63 13.19
C THR A 46 29.33 4.70 14.07
N ALA A 47 29.39 4.88 15.38
CA ALA A 47 28.65 4.12 16.38
C ALA A 47 28.39 4.98 17.61
N ILE A 48 27.29 4.74 18.29
CA ILE A 48 26.99 5.36 19.59
C ILE A 48 26.23 4.39 20.49
N THR A 49 26.66 4.28 21.75
CA THR A 49 25.99 3.49 22.77
C THR A 49 25.29 4.45 23.72
N ILE A 50 23.96 4.53 23.63
CA ILE A 50 23.16 5.40 24.49
C ILE A 50 23.00 4.72 25.87
N PRO A 51 23.22 5.41 26.99
CA PRO A 51 23.05 4.82 28.33
C PRO A 51 21.60 4.48 28.67
N ASP A 52 21.40 3.42 29.47
CA ASP A 52 20.08 2.95 29.94
C ASP A 52 19.27 4.00 30.74
N SER A 53 19.94 5.05 31.25
CA SER A 53 19.29 6.15 31.93
C SER A 53 18.51 7.07 30.99
N VAL A 54 18.76 7.02 29.68
CA VAL A 54 18.08 7.86 28.69
C VAL A 54 16.64 7.42 28.49
N THR A 55 15.71 8.36 28.63
CA THR A 55 14.26 8.16 28.47
C THR A 55 13.70 8.85 27.23
N THR A 56 14.46 9.77 26.62
CA THR A 56 13.96 10.61 25.53
C THR A 56 15.06 10.92 24.51
N ILE A 57 14.76 10.72 23.23
CA ILE A 57 15.58 11.16 22.09
C ILE A 57 14.77 12.21 21.34
N ARG A 58 15.23 13.47 21.41
CA ARG A 58 14.48 14.61 20.88
C ARG A 58 14.62 14.80 19.37
N GLU A 59 13.78 15.67 18.84
CA GLU A 59 13.71 16.05 17.43
C GLU A 59 15.09 16.24 16.81
N GLY A 60 15.37 15.53 15.71
CA GLY A 60 16.60 15.67 14.95
C GLY A 60 17.89 15.27 15.67
N ALA A 61 17.83 14.58 16.82
CA ALA A 61 19.01 14.28 17.64
C ALA A 61 20.20 13.68 16.88
N PHE A 62 19.95 12.81 15.90
CA PHE A 62 20.95 12.16 15.03
C PHE A 62 20.72 12.46 13.55
N TYR A 63 20.05 13.58 13.24
CA TYR A 63 19.84 14.00 11.85
C TYR A 63 21.19 14.08 11.13
N GLY A 64 21.32 13.47 9.95
CA GLY A 64 22.50 13.57 9.11
C GLY A 64 23.75 12.89 9.69
N CYS A 65 23.62 12.02 10.69
CA CYS A 65 24.70 11.11 11.11
C CYS A 65 24.95 10.03 10.04
N SER A 66 25.40 10.45 8.86
CA SER A 66 25.42 9.63 7.64
C SER A 66 26.34 8.41 7.71
N SER A 67 27.37 8.42 8.56
CA SER A 67 28.26 7.26 8.77
C SER A 67 27.85 6.37 9.94
N LEU A 68 26.74 6.67 10.64
CA LEU A 68 26.28 5.87 11.78
C LEU A 68 25.80 4.51 11.29
N THR A 69 26.52 3.45 11.65
CA THR A 69 26.24 2.08 11.17
C THR A 69 25.36 1.27 12.13
N ALA A 70 25.45 1.58 13.43
CA ALA A 70 24.72 0.91 14.49
C ALA A 70 24.42 1.87 15.64
N ILE A 71 23.21 1.75 16.18
CA ILE A 71 22.78 2.43 17.41
C ILE A 71 21.88 1.49 18.22
N THR A 72 22.09 1.47 19.53
CA THR A 72 21.19 0.79 20.46
C THR A 72 20.36 1.84 21.18
N ILE A 73 19.05 1.84 20.97
CA ILE A 73 18.11 2.69 21.70
C ILE A 73 17.79 2.00 23.04
N PRO A 74 17.88 2.67 24.20
CA PRO A 74 17.61 2.04 25.48
C PRO A 74 16.14 1.74 25.75
N ASP A 75 15.88 0.69 26.55
CA ASP A 75 14.54 0.19 26.90
C ASP A 75 13.61 1.22 27.55
N ARG A 76 14.16 2.27 28.16
CA ARG A 76 13.40 3.32 28.83
C ARG A 76 12.88 4.40 27.88
N VAL A 77 13.30 4.41 26.62
CA VAL A 77 12.83 5.39 25.63
C VAL A 77 11.37 5.12 25.27
N THR A 78 10.52 6.14 25.43
CA THR A 78 9.07 6.04 25.15
C THR A 78 8.67 6.68 23.81
N THR A 79 9.52 7.55 23.25
CA THR A 79 9.20 8.33 22.06
C THR A 79 10.45 8.49 21.19
N ILE A 80 10.30 8.29 19.88
CA ILE A 80 11.26 8.68 18.85
C ILE A 80 10.66 9.88 18.13
N GLU A 81 11.15 11.08 18.46
CA GLU A 81 10.61 12.34 17.94
C GLU A 81 10.94 12.54 16.45
N ALA A 82 10.27 13.52 15.85
CA ALA A 82 10.41 13.82 14.44
C ALA A 82 11.87 14.02 14.02
N TYR A 83 12.24 13.50 12.85
CA TYR A 83 13.59 13.60 12.29
C TYR A 83 14.73 12.96 13.12
N ALA A 84 14.46 12.22 14.19
CA ALA A 84 15.50 11.74 15.12
C ALA A 84 16.68 11.04 14.44
N PHE A 85 16.44 10.23 13.40
CA PHE A 85 17.45 9.50 12.61
C PHE A 85 17.39 9.85 11.11
N TYR A 86 16.87 11.02 10.76
CA TYR A 86 16.80 11.49 9.37
C TYR A 86 18.18 11.44 8.69
N GLU A 87 18.28 10.89 7.48
CA GLU A 87 19.52 10.75 6.70
C GLU A 87 20.67 10.03 7.44
N CYS A 88 20.36 9.14 8.39
CA CYS A 88 21.31 8.13 8.90
C CYS A 88 21.54 7.03 7.84
N SER A 89 22.14 7.40 6.71
CA SER A 89 22.14 6.60 5.48
C SER A 89 22.98 5.32 5.56
N SER A 90 23.95 5.22 6.47
CA SER A 90 24.74 4.00 6.72
C SER A 90 24.13 3.07 7.77
N LEU A 91 23.01 3.44 8.41
CA LEU A 91 22.42 2.65 9.48
C LEU A 91 21.82 1.38 8.90
N THR A 92 22.35 0.22 9.30
CA THR A 92 22.00 -1.08 8.69
C THR A 92 20.88 -1.81 9.40
N ALA A 93 20.78 -1.63 10.72
CA ALA A 93 19.76 -2.21 11.59
C ALA A 93 19.49 -1.27 12.77
N ILE A 94 18.25 -1.27 13.24
CA ILE A 94 17.86 -0.62 14.49
C ILE A 94 16.76 -1.43 15.18
N THR A 95 16.87 -1.58 16.50
CA THR A 95 15.81 -2.15 17.33
C THR A 95 15.11 -1.01 18.04
N ILE A 96 13.80 -0.86 17.80
CA ILE A 96 12.98 0.12 18.51
C ILE A 96 12.52 -0.52 19.84
N PRO A 97 12.70 0.15 20.99
CA PRO A 97 12.35 -0.42 22.29
C PRO A 97 10.86 -0.64 22.51
N ASP A 98 10.50 -1.67 23.26
CA ASP A 98 9.10 -2.08 23.53
C ASP A 98 8.20 -0.99 24.13
N ARG A 99 8.79 0.02 24.78
CA ARG A 99 8.05 1.14 25.39
C ARG A 99 7.67 2.24 24.41
N VAL A 100 8.20 2.22 23.19
CA VAL A 100 7.89 3.22 22.17
C VAL A 100 6.44 3.07 21.72
N THR A 101 5.66 4.14 21.84
CA THR A 101 4.24 4.17 21.41
C THR A 101 4.04 4.86 20.07
N THR A 102 5.00 5.68 19.64
CA THR A 102 4.87 6.54 18.46
C THR A 102 6.19 6.63 17.72
N ILE A 103 6.14 6.46 16.40
CA ILE A 103 7.22 6.80 15.48
C ILE A 103 6.80 8.05 14.71
N GLU A 104 7.41 9.18 15.04
CA GLU A 104 6.97 10.47 14.50
C GLU A 104 7.39 10.68 13.03
N ALA A 105 6.92 11.80 12.46
CA ALA A 105 7.18 12.13 11.08
C ALA A 105 8.68 12.18 10.78
N TYR A 106 9.09 11.58 9.66
CA TYR A 106 10.47 11.55 9.18
C TYR A 106 11.51 10.91 10.10
N ALA A 107 11.11 10.16 11.13
CA ALA A 107 12.03 9.60 12.13
C ALA A 107 13.21 8.82 11.52
N PHE A 108 12.99 8.03 10.46
CA PHE A 108 13.98 7.22 9.74
C PHE A 108 14.02 7.52 8.23
N TYR A 109 13.70 8.76 7.86
CA TYR A 109 13.72 9.19 6.46
C TYR A 109 15.13 9.04 5.87
N GLU A 110 15.26 8.45 4.67
CA GLU A 110 16.53 8.22 3.95
C GLU A 110 17.58 7.45 4.77
N CYS A 111 17.15 6.58 5.70
CA CYS A 111 17.99 5.50 6.23
C CYS A 111 18.17 4.41 5.16
N SER A 112 18.87 4.74 4.08
CA SER A 112 18.90 3.97 2.82
C SER A 112 19.59 2.61 2.93
N SER A 113 20.48 2.41 3.90
CA SER A 113 21.11 1.11 4.20
C SER A 113 20.32 0.23 5.19
N LEU A 114 19.20 0.72 5.73
CA LEU A 114 18.43 -0.03 6.73
C LEU A 114 17.79 -1.25 6.07
N THR A 115 18.18 -2.45 6.51
CA THR A 115 17.75 -3.71 5.88
C THR A 115 16.60 -4.38 6.62
N VAL A 116 16.56 -4.21 7.94
CA VAL A 116 15.57 -4.78 8.84
C VAL A 116 15.23 -3.78 9.94
N ILE A 117 13.95 -3.73 10.29
CA ILE A 117 13.48 -3.01 11.48
C ILE A 117 12.33 -3.77 12.13
N THR A 118 12.38 -3.86 13.45
CA THR A 118 11.29 -4.40 14.26
C THR A 118 10.55 -3.22 14.90
N ILE A 119 9.27 -3.07 14.58
CA ILE A 119 8.37 -2.10 15.22
C ILE A 119 7.67 -2.81 16.39
N PRO A 120 7.75 -2.29 17.62
CA PRO A 120 7.19 -2.95 18.79
C PRO A 120 5.66 -2.82 18.88
N ASP A 121 5.02 -3.79 19.53
CA ASP A 121 3.56 -3.94 19.60
C ASP A 121 2.80 -2.75 20.18
N ARG A 122 3.48 -1.89 20.96
CA ARG A 122 2.88 -0.69 21.57
C ARG A 122 2.75 0.48 20.61
N VAL A 123 3.35 0.40 19.41
CA VAL A 123 3.27 1.47 18.42
C VAL A 123 1.87 1.53 17.85
N THR A 124 1.20 2.67 18.02
CA THR A 124 -0.15 2.90 17.49
C THR A 124 -0.16 3.76 16.22
N MET A 125 0.94 4.45 15.93
CA MET A 125 1.03 5.40 14.81
C MET A 125 2.41 5.39 14.16
N ILE A 126 2.41 5.31 12.81
CA ILE A 126 3.59 5.50 11.96
C ILE A 126 3.44 6.83 11.21
N GLY A 127 4.27 7.80 11.57
CA GLY A 127 4.20 9.16 11.07
C GLY A 127 4.45 9.31 9.58
N ARG A 128 4.09 10.49 9.05
CA ARG A 128 4.35 10.88 7.66
C ARG A 128 5.83 10.71 7.33
N ARG A 129 6.12 10.00 6.22
CA ARG A 129 7.48 9.75 5.70
C ARG A 129 8.42 9.07 6.70
N ALA A 130 7.92 8.40 7.75
CA ALA A 130 8.74 7.80 8.79
C ALA A 130 9.87 6.90 8.26
N PHE A 131 9.60 6.08 7.23
CA PHE A 131 10.55 5.17 6.60
C PHE A 131 10.73 5.46 5.09
N CYS A 132 10.39 6.66 4.64
CA CYS A 132 10.52 7.01 3.24
C CYS A 132 12.00 7.02 2.84
N GLY A 133 12.36 6.37 1.74
CA GLY A 133 13.75 6.27 1.28
C GLY A 133 14.59 5.20 2.00
N CYS A 134 14.00 4.35 2.84
CA CYS A 134 14.66 3.13 3.34
C CYS A 134 14.79 2.09 2.20
N SER A 135 15.61 2.39 1.19
CA SER A 135 15.67 1.67 -0.08
C SER A 135 16.15 0.22 0.04
N SER A 136 16.93 -0.10 1.07
CA SER A 136 17.44 -1.46 1.33
C SER A 136 16.53 -2.30 2.24
N LEU A 137 15.43 -1.73 2.74
CA LEU A 137 14.52 -2.44 3.65
C LEU A 137 13.82 -3.56 2.90
N THR A 138 14.03 -4.81 3.31
CA THR A 138 13.54 -5.99 2.58
C THR A 138 12.20 -6.52 3.12
N ALA A 139 12.00 -6.41 4.43
CA ALA A 139 10.79 -6.84 5.11
C ALA A 139 10.48 -5.90 6.27
N ILE A 140 9.19 -5.75 6.56
CA ILE A 140 8.71 -5.06 7.76
C ILE A 140 7.42 -5.71 8.26
N ILE A 141 7.33 -5.85 9.58
CA ILE A 141 6.12 -6.25 10.28
C ILE A 141 5.55 -5.01 10.93
N ILE A 142 4.35 -4.61 10.53
CA ILE A 142 3.60 -3.52 11.18
C ILE A 142 2.76 -4.18 12.29
N PRO A 143 2.88 -3.75 13.56
CA PRO A 143 2.19 -4.38 14.67
C PRO A 143 0.68 -4.08 14.68
N ASP A 144 -0.09 -5.00 15.26
CA ASP A 144 -1.56 -4.98 15.29
C ASP A 144 -2.16 -3.70 15.92
N GLY A 145 -1.40 -3.03 16.78
CA GLY A 145 -1.80 -1.77 17.41
C GLY A 145 -1.85 -0.56 16.47
N VAL A 146 -1.27 -0.65 15.27
CA VAL A 146 -1.22 0.45 14.31
C VAL A 146 -2.58 0.65 13.62
N THR A 147 -3.16 1.82 13.81
CA THR A 147 -4.46 2.17 13.20
C THR A 147 -4.33 3.04 11.94
N GLU A 148 -3.16 3.65 11.73
CA GLU A 148 -2.91 4.56 10.60
C GLU A 148 -1.48 4.40 10.05
N ILE A 149 -1.38 4.26 8.72
CA ILE A 149 -0.12 4.35 7.97
C ILE A 149 -0.05 5.73 7.32
N GLY A 150 0.83 6.58 7.83
CA GLY A 150 0.96 7.96 7.41
C GLY A 150 1.32 8.15 5.93
N ARG A 151 1.07 9.36 5.44
CA ARG A 151 1.44 9.80 4.07
C ARG A 151 2.91 9.49 3.77
N CYS A 152 3.17 8.82 2.65
CA CYS A 152 4.51 8.40 2.21
C CYS A 152 5.29 7.54 3.25
N ALA A 153 4.65 6.89 4.22
CA ALA A 153 5.35 6.22 5.32
C ALA A 153 6.47 5.26 4.86
N PHE A 154 6.21 4.48 3.80
CA PHE A 154 7.14 3.49 3.22
C PHE A 154 7.46 3.79 1.75
N SER A 155 7.34 5.06 1.33
CA SER A 155 7.63 5.45 -0.04
C SER A 155 9.11 5.21 -0.36
N ILE A 156 9.43 4.68 -1.54
CA ILE A 156 10.79 4.43 -2.05
C ILE A 156 11.54 3.35 -1.22
N CYS A 157 10.82 2.50 -0.48
CA CYS A 157 11.38 1.24 0.02
C CYS A 157 11.52 0.22 -1.12
N SER A 158 12.46 0.47 -2.05
CA SER A 158 12.57 -0.23 -3.33
C SER A 158 12.89 -1.72 -3.22
N SER A 159 13.55 -2.16 -2.14
CA SER A 159 13.86 -3.57 -1.87
C SER A 159 12.79 -4.30 -1.07
N LEU A 160 11.71 -3.62 -0.65
CA LEU A 160 10.65 -4.24 0.16
C LEU A 160 9.91 -5.26 -0.68
N THR A 161 9.98 -6.54 -0.31
CA THR A 161 9.40 -7.65 -1.09
C THR A 161 8.03 -8.07 -0.60
N ALA A 162 7.78 -7.94 0.71
CA ALA A 162 6.53 -8.29 1.36
C ALA A 162 6.25 -7.32 2.52
N ILE A 163 4.96 -7.07 2.75
CA ILE A 163 4.47 -6.35 3.91
C ILE A 163 3.11 -6.91 4.32
N THR A 164 2.92 -7.03 5.64
CA THR A 164 1.61 -7.31 6.23
C THR A 164 1.08 -6.03 6.85
N ILE A 165 -0.06 -5.54 6.35
CA ILE A 165 -0.80 -4.45 6.97
C ILE A 165 -1.72 -5.09 8.04
N PRO A 166 -1.77 -4.57 9.28
CA PRO A 166 -2.58 -5.16 10.34
C PRO A 166 -4.07 -4.79 10.22
N ASP A 167 -4.93 -5.63 10.78
CA ASP A 167 -6.40 -5.52 10.69
C ASP A 167 -6.97 -4.21 11.26
N GLY A 168 -6.23 -3.56 12.17
CA GLY A 168 -6.61 -2.27 12.76
C GLY A 168 -6.51 -1.08 11.80
N VAL A 169 -5.83 -1.22 10.65
CA VAL A 169 -5.66 -0.13 9.68
C VAL A 169 -6.93 0.09 8.88
N THR A 170 -7.47 1.32 8.97
CA THR A 170 -8.67 1.73 8.22
C THR A 170 -8.38 2.50 6.94
N THR A 171 -7.18 3.10 6.83
CA THR A 171 -6.78 3.94 5.70
C THR A 171 -5.33 3.67 5.32
N ILE A 172 -5.09 3.45 4.02
CA ILE A 172 -3.74 3.45 3.43
C ILE A 172 -3.47 4.85 2.90
N GLY A 173 -2.51 5.56 3.51
CA GLY A 173 -2.22 6.96 3.22
C GLY A 173 -1.77 7.27 1.79
N GLU A 174 -1.84 8.55 1.40
CA GLU A 174 -1.34 9.03 0.11
C GLU A 174 0.15 8.63 -0.06
N HIS A 175 0.50 8.02 -1.18
CA HIS A 175 1.86 7.57 -1.50
C HIS A 175 2.48 6.57 -0.49
N ALA A 176 1.69 5.90 0.36
CA ALA A 176 2.20 5.08 1.47
C ALA A 176 3.30 4.08 1.06
N PHE A 177 3.13 3.41 -0.08
CA PHE A 177 4.04 2.40 -0.65
C PHE A 177 4.48 2.79 -2.07
N GLN A 178 4.49 4.08 -2.40
CA GLN A 178 4.93 4.53 -3.72
C GLN A 178 6.38 4.07 -3.95
N GLY A 179 6.66 3.44 -5.10
CA GLY A 179 8.01 3.09 -5.51
C GLY A 179 8.61 1.90 -4.76
N CYS A 180 7.80 1.11 -4.04
CA CYS A 180 8.19 -0.21 -3.55
C CYS A 180 8.29 -1.20 -4.73
N SER A 181 9.29 -0.99 -5.60
CA SER A 181 9.40 -1.66 -6.89
C SER A 181 9.59 -3.18 -6.81
N SER A 182 10.11 -3.69 -5.69
CA SER A 182 10.27 -5.13 -5.44
C SER A 182 9.08 -5.77 -4.72
N LEU A 183 8.04 -5.01 -4.35
CA LEU A 183 6.90 -5.53 -3.60
C LEU A 183 6.10 -6.49 -4.49
N MET A 184 6.11 -7.78 -4.14
CA MET A 184 5.52 -8.83 -4.97
C MET A 184 4.07 -9.13 -4.64
N ALA A 185 3.73 -9.01 -3.35
CA ALA A 185 2.43 -9.30 -2.80
C ALA A 185 2.12 -8.33 -1.65
N ILE A 186 0.84 -8.02 -1.50
CA ILE A 186 0.32 -7.29 -0.35
C ILE A 186 -1.08 -7.79 -0.01
N THR A 187 -1.33 -7.94 1.28
CA THR A 187 -2.67 -8.19 1.81
C THR A 187 -3.22 -6.87 2.33
N ILE A 188 -4.33 -6.41 1.75
CA ILE A 188 -5.09 -5.28 2.27
C ILE A 188 -6.13 -5.85 3.26
N PRO A 189 -6.17 -5.38 4.52
CA PRO A 189 -7.12 -5.85 5.51
C PRO A 189 -8.56 -5.45 5.22
N ASP A 190 -9.51 -6.25 5.71
CA ASP A 190 -10.94 -6.05 5.50
C ASP A 190 -11.47 -4.72 6.05
N GLY A 191 -10.80 -4.16 7.08
CA GLY A 191 -11.13 -2.88 7.68
C GLY A 191 -10.78 -1.64 6.84
N VAL A 192 -10.02 -1.81 5.75
CA VAL A 192 -9.60 -0.68 4.91
C VAL A 192 -10.76 -0.19 4.05
N THR A 193 -11.13 1.09 4.21
CA THR A 193 -12.20 1.71 3.42
C THR A 193 -11.68 2.53 2.24
N THR A 194 -10.43 2.97 2.32
CA THR A 194 -9.82 3.91 1.35
C THR A 194 -8.39 3.51 1.02
N ILE A 195 -8.12 3.35 -0.29
CA ILE A 195 -6.77 3.26 -0.83
C ILE A 195 -6.36 4.64 -1.35
N GLY A 196 -5.38 5.27 -0.69
CA GLY A 196 -4.97 6.64 -0.97
C GLY A 196 -4.44 6.89 -2.38
N LYS A 197 -4.40 8.16 -2.78
CA LYS A 197 -3.79 8.58 -4.04
C LYS A 197 -2.33 8.10 -4.11
N CYS A 198 -1.97 7.50 -5.24
CA CYS A 198 -0.64 6.93 -5.50
C CYS A 198 -0.14 5.92 -4.46
N ALA A 199 -1.02 5.29 -3.66
CA ALA A 199 -0.61 4.43 -2.53
C ALA A 199 0.38 3.33 -2.94
N PHE A 200 0.20 2.70 -4.10
CA PHE A 200 1.05 1.63 -4.66
C PHE A 200 1.68 2.01 -6.00
N ASN A 201 1.74 3.32 -6.31
CA ASN A 201 2.28 3.78 -7.58
C ASN A 201 3.75 3.33 -7.74
N GLY A 202 4.05 2.61 -8.82
CA GLY A 202 5.40 2.11 -9.11
C GLY A 202 5.76 0.82 -8.38
N CYS A 203 4.81 0.11 -7.78
CA CYS A 203 5.02 -1.27 -7.29
C CYS A 203 5.09 -2.22 -8.49
N SER A 204 6.18 -2.13 -9.27
CA SER A 204 6.32 -2.77 -10.59
C SER A 204 6.37 -4.30 -10.53
N SER A 205 6.76 -4.89 -9.39
CA SER A 205 6.79 -6.34 -9.18
C SER A 205 5.50 -6.91 -8.60
N LEU A 206 4.50 -6.08 -8.28
CA LEU A 206 3.25 -6.53 -7.69
C LEU A 206 2.48 -7.36 -8.71
N THR A 207 2.29 -8.65 -8.42
CA THR A 207 1.72 -9.61 -9.38
C THR A 207 0.22 -9.82 -9.23
N ALA A 208 -0.26 -9.73 -8.00
CA ALA A 208 -1.66 -9.90 -7.61
C ALA A 208 -1.98 -9.01 -6.41
N ILE A 209 -3.22 -8.56 -6.34
CA ILE A 209 -3.76 -7.88 -5.17
C ILE A 209 -5.24 -8.25 -5.00
N THR A 210 -5.65 -8.44 -3.75
CA THR A 210 -7.06 -8.58 -3.39
C THR A 210 -7.53 -7.26 -2.80
N ILE A 211 -8.58 -6.69 -3.39
CA ILE A 211 -9.26 -5.51 -2.86
C ILE A 211 -10.42 -6.01 -1.98
N PRO A 212 -10.43 -5.75 -0.67
CA PRO A 212 -11.47 -6.24 0.21
C PRO A 212 -12.80 -5.49 0.03
N ASP A 213 -13.90 -6.13 0.41
CA ASP A 213 -15.28 -5.62 0.29
C ASP A 213 -15.55 -4.36 1.16
N GLY A 214 -14.62 -3.99 2.05
CA GLY A 214 -14.68 -2.74 2.80
C GLY A 214 -14.28 -1.51 1.97
N VAL A 215 -13.51 -1.70 0.89
CA VAL A 215 -12.96 -0.57 0.11
C VAL A 215 -14.06 0.10 -0.69
N THR A 216 -14.18 1.41 -0.52
CA THR A 216 -15.16 2.25 -1.24
C THR A 216 -14.50 3.17 -2.27
N ILE A 217 -13.22 3.51 -2.06
CA ILE A 217 -12.46 4.47 -2.87
C ILE A 217 -11.08 3.90 -3.20
N ILE A 218 -10.76 3.86 -4.50
CA ILE A 218 -9.42 3.67 -5.04
C ILE A 218 -8.91 5.02 -5.55
N GLY A 219 -7.86 5.55 -4.93
CA GLY A 219 -7.35 6.89 -5.21
C GLY A 219 -6.74 7.09 -6.60
N VAL A 220 -6.55 8.36 -6.97
CA VAL A 220 -5.85 8.77 -8.20
C VAL A 220 -4.48 8.11 -8.27
N GLY A 221 -4.19 7.41 -9.36
CA GLY A 221 -2.90 6.75 -9.57
C GLY A 221 -2.54 5.65 -8.57
N ALA A 222 -3.50 5.12 -7.78
CA ALA A 222 -3.23 4.19 -6.69
C ALA A 222 -2.33 3.02 -7.08
N PHE A 223 -2.53 2.41 -8.24
CA PHE A 223 -1.78 1.27 -8.79
C PHE A 223 -1.06 1.63 -10.10
N ARG A 224 -0.79 2.92 -10.33
CA ARG A 224 -0.11 3.34 -11.56
C ARG A 224 1.25 2.66 -11.65
N GLY A 225 1.59 2.08 -12.79
CA GLY A 225 2.89 1.45 -13.02
C GLY A 225 3.09 0.12 -12.28
N CYS A 226 2.02 -0.51 -11.78
CA CYS A 226 2.05 -1.91 -11.35
C CYS A 226 2.14 -2.84 -12.58
N SER A 227 3.27 -2.78 -13.28
CA SER A 227 3.46 -3.37 -14.60
C SER A 227 3.38 -4.90 -14.65
N SER A 228 3.56 -5.56 -13.50
CA SER A 228 3.45 -7.03 -13.36
C SER A 228 2.08 -7.50 -12.87
N LEU A 229 1.15 -6.59 -12.58
CA LEU A 229 -0.18 -6.95 -12.09
C LEU A 229 -0.96 -7.62 -13.21
N THR A 230 -1.36 -8.88 -13.01
CA THR A 230 -1.95 -9.70 -14.08
C THR A 230 -3.47 -9.76 -14.07
N ALA A 231 -4.07 -9.71 -12.89
CA ALA A 231 -5.50 -9.77 -12.70
C ALA A 231 -5.92 -8.88 -11.53
N ILE A 232 -7.13 -8.30 -11.62
CA ILE A 232 -7.73 -7.60 -10.50
C ILE A 232 -9.26 -7.74 -10.49
N THR A 233 -9.80 -7.96 -9.30
CA THR A 233 -11.25 -7.90 -9.04
C THR A 233 -11.55 -6.67 -8.22
N ILE A 234 -12.45 -5.82 -8.72
CA ILE A 234 -12.97 -4.66 -8.01
C ILE A 234 -14.31 -5.04 -7.37
N PRO A 235 -14.43 -5.06 -6.03
CA PRO A 235 -15.67 -5.44 -5.36
C PRO A 235 -16.76 -4.40 -5.55
N ASP A 236 -18.02 -4.82 -5.36
CA ASP A 236 -19.21 -3.97 -5.53
C ASP A 236 -19.28 -2.78 -4.56
N SER A 237 -18.52 -2.85 -3.46
CA SER A 237 -18.36 -1.76 -2.51
C SER A 237 -17.63 -0.55 -3.09
N VAL A 238 -16.79 -0.73 -4.11
CA VAL A 238 -16.00 0.35 -4.70
C VAL A 238 -16.90 1.25 -5.54
N THR A 239 -17.12 2.46 -5.05
CA THR A 239 -17.95 3.47 -5.73
C THR A 239 -17.13 4.36 -6.66
N THR A 240 -15.82 4.53 -6.37
CA THR A 240 -14.95 5.47 -7.09
C THR A 240 -13.56 4.89 -7.31
N ILE A 241 -13.11 4.95 -8.58
CA ILE A 241 -11.73 4.70 -8.98
C ILE A 241 -11.17 6.00 -9.58
N GLY A 242 -10.10 6.52 -9.01
CA GLY A 242 -9.52 7.79 -9.40
C GLY A 242 -8.83 7.77 -10.76
N ASN A 243 -8.53 8.97 -11.27
CA ASN A 243 -7.81 9.15 -12.54
C ASN A 243 -6.50 8.37 -12.53
N ARG A 244 -6.19 7.69 -13.64
CA ARG A 244 -4.93 6.95 -13.84
C ARG A 244 -4.67 5.84 -12.81
N ALA A 245 -5.68 5.39 -12.05
CA ALA A 245 -5.49 4.44 -10.95
C ALA A 245 -4.74 3.17 -11.37
N PHE A 246 -4.99 2.64 -12.56
CA PHE A 246 -4.33 1.45 -13.11
C PHE A 246 -3.49 1.76 -14.36
N ARG A 247 -3.10 3.03 -14.56
CA ARG A 247 -2.33 3.44 -15.73
C ARG A 247 -1.01 2.66 -15.77
N ASP A 248 -0.57 2.23 -16.94
CA ASP A 248 0.68 1.49 -17.14
C ASP A 248 0.72 0.11 -16.43
N CYS A 249 -0.43 -0.49 -16.09
CA CYS A 249 -0.52 -1.91 -15.69
C CYS A 249 -0.43 -2.82 -16.94
N SER A 250 0.74 -2.87 -17.56
CA SER A 250 0.94 -3.47 -18.88
C SER A 250 0.67 -4.98 -18.95
N ALA A 251 0.84 -5.72 -17.85
CA ALA A 251 0.57 -7.16 -17.78
C ALA A 251 -0.88 -7.52 -17.39
N LEU A 252 -1.74 -6.53 -17.13
CA LEU A 252 -3.12 -6.77 -16.70
C LEU A 252 -3.89 -7.42 -17.84
N THR A 253 -4.38 -8.64 -17.66
CA THR A 253 -5.14 -9.42 -18.66
C THR A 253 -6.58 -9.65 -18.25
N GLU A 254 -6.84 -9.65 -16.94
CA GLU A 254 -8.16 -9.90 -16.37
C GLU A 254 -8.60 -8.76 -15.46
N LEU A 255 -9.81 -8.26 -15.69
CA LEU A 255 -10.40 -7.18 -14.93
C LEU A 255 -11.88 -7.48 -14.72
N ILE A 256 -12.28 -7.55 -13.45
CA ILE A 256 -13.70 -7.63 -13.06
C ILE A 256 -14.08 -6.32 -12.38
N LEU A 257 -15.12 -5.68 -12.91
CA LEU A 257 -15.65 -4.40 -12.43
C LEU A 257 -17.08 -4.56 -11.94
N SER A 258 -17.41 -3.83 -10.87
CA SER A 258 -18.80 -3.56 -10.51
C SER A 258 -19.45 -2.61 -11.52
N PRO A 259 -20.72 -2.83 -11.93
CA PRO A 259 -21.39 -1.98 -12.90
C PRO A 259 -21.65 -0.53 -12.41
N ALA A 260 -21.62 -0.29 -11.10
CA ALA A 260 -21.95 1.02 -10.51
C ALA A 260 -20.73 1.92 -10.25
N VAL A 261 -19.51 1.45 -10.54
CA VAL A 261 -18.27 2.16 -10.18
C VAL A 261 -18.02 3.36 -11.08
N SER A 262 -17.73 4.52 -10.48
CA SER A 262 -17.26 5.71 -11.20
C SER A 262 -15.78 5.57 -11.53
N ILE A 263 -15.43 5.53 -12.82
CA ILE A 263 -14.05 5.35 -13.29
C ILE A 263 -13.47 6.69 -13.75
N GLY A 264 -12.34 7.07 -13.19
CA GLY A 264 -11.62 8.29 -13.52
C GLY A 264 -10.91 8.26 -14.89
N GLU A 265 -10.47 9.44 -15.33
CA GLU A 265 -9.80 9.61 -16.62
C GLU A 265 -8.49 8.83 -16.73
N ASP A 266 -8.21 8.30 -17.93
CA ASP A 266 -7.00 7.52 -18.25
C ASP A 266 -6.75 6.35 -17.27
N CYS A 267 -7.79 5.83 -16.59
CA CYS A 267 -7.65 4.85 -15.51
C CYS A 267 -6.87 3.61 -15.95
N PHE A 268 -7.16 3.06 -17.13
CA PHE A 268 -6.51 1.88 -17.70
C PHE A 268 -5.62 2.21 -18.91
N LEU A 269 -5.19 3.46 -19.05
CA LEU A 269 -4.30 3.86 -20.14
C LEU A 269 -3.00 3.05 -20.09
N ASN A 270 -2.54 2.54 -21.24
CA ASN A 270 -1.38 1.64 -21.39
C ASN A 270 -1.50 0.26 -20.74
N CYS A 271 -2.72 -0.22 -20.41
CA CYS A 271 -2.96 -1.63 -20.07
C CYS A 271 -3.01 -2.50 -21.34
N THR A 272 -1.87 -2.67 -22.01
CA THR A 272 -1.81 -3.28 -23.34
C THR A 272 -2.26 -4.74 -23.38
N ALA A 273 -1.95 -5.53 -22.36
CA ALA A 273 -2.39 -6.93 -22.31
C ALA A 273 -3.91 -7.07 -22.16
N LEU A 274 -4.57 -6.13 -21.48
CA LEU A 274 -6.02 -6.11 -21.29
C LEU A 274 -6.72 -5.84 -22.62
N ILE A 275 -6.16 -4.91 -23.40
CA ILE A 275 -6.63 -4.57 -24.74
C ILE A 275 -6.56 -5.79 -25.66
N THR A 276 -5.41 -6.48 -25.70
CA THR A 276 -5.22 -7.68 -26.52
C THR A 276 -6.17 -8.81 -26.10
N ALA A 277 -6.22 -9.12 -24.79
CA ALA A 277 -7.05 -10.19 -24.27
C ALA A 277 -8.55 -10.00 -24.57
N ALA A 278 -9.00 -8.75 -24.65
CA ALA A 278 -10.39 -8.45 -24.95
C ALA A 278 -10.72 -8.49 -26.45
N ALA A 279 -9.77 -8.12 -27.32
CA ALA A 279 -9.92 -8.23 -28.76
C ALA A 279 -10.12 -9.69 -29.19
N ASP A 280 -9.38 -10.61 -28.58
CA ASP A 280 -9.47 -12.06 -28.87
C ASP A 280 -10.80 -12.68 -28.40
N LYS A 281 -11.44 -12.10 -27.38
CA LYS A 281 -12.70 -12.61 -26.79
C LYS A 281 -13.96 -11.98 -27.37
N ASN A 282 -13.86 -11.08 -28.37
CA ASN A 282 -14.99 -10.36 -28.96
C ASN A 282 -15.90 -9.72 -27.89
N MET A 283 -15.31 -9.23 -26.79
CA MET A 283 -16.01 -8.73 -25.61
C MET A 283 -16.58 -7.32 -25.87
N PRO A 284 -17.91 -7.11 -25.77
CA PRO A 284 -18.52 -5.79 -26.02
C PRO A 284 -18.01 -4.69 -25.07
N THR A 285 -17.68 -5.06 -23.83
CA THR A 285 -17.31 -4.13 -22.74
C THR A 285 -15.97 -3.43 -22.93
N VAL A 286 -15.04 -4.01 -23.68
CA VAL A 286 -13.71 -3.42 -23.86
C VAL A 286 -13.61 -2.58 -25.13
N SER A 287 -14.46 -2.82 -26.13
CA SER A 287 -14.62 -1.86 -27.25
C SER A 287 -15.08 -0.49 -26.73
N ASP A 288 -15.90 -0.46 -25.67
CA ASP A 288 -16.32 0.77 -24.99
C ASP A 288 -15.19 1.39 -24.15
N LEU A 289 -14.36 0.59 -23.47
CA LEU A 289 -13.16 1.07 -22.76
C LEU A 289 -12.04 1.57 -23.71
N LEU A 290 -11.93 0.98 -24.90
CA LEU A 290 -11.05 1.43 -25.98
C LEU A 290 -11.56 2.72 -26.63
N HIS A 291 -12.87 2.98 -26.62
CA HIS A 291 -13.49 4.24 -27.05
C HIS A 291 -13.29 5.40 -26.05
N TYR A 292 -12.81 5.13 -24.83
CA TYR A 292 -12.59 6.13 -23.78
C TYR A 292 -11.33 7.01 -23.98
N ARG A 293 -10.93 7.18 -25.24
CA ARG A 293 -10.29 8.38 -25.77
C ARG A 293 -10.98 8.66 -27.13
N TRP A 294 -11.69 9.73 -27.44
CA TRP A 294 -11.57 11.17 -27.13
C TRP A 294 -12.78 11.95 -27.72
N HIS A 295 -13.08 13.12 -27.13
CA HIS A 295 -14.15 14.10 -27.45
C HIS A 295 -15.57 13.84 -26.89
N ARG A 296 -15.91 14.63 -25.85
CA ARG A 296 -17.24 15.14 -25.46
C ARG A 296 -18.48 14.34 -25.94
N ASN A 297 -19.20 13.69 -25.03
CA ASN A 297 -20.62 13.96 -24.74
C ASN A 297 -21.31 12.85 -23.92
N VAL A 298 -22.23 13.28 -23.08
CA VAL A 298 -23.04 12.56 -22.08
C VAL A 298 -24.04 11.52 -22.67
N ALA A 299 -23.98 11.21 -23.98
CA ALA A 299 -25.02 10.45 -24.68
C ALA A 299 -24.80 8.92 -24.78
N VAL A 300 -23.66 8.39 -24.30
CA VAL A 300 -23.32 6.95 -24.46
C VAL A 300 -23.85 6.09 -23.31
N ILE A 301 -24.00 6.66 -22.10
CA ILE A 301 -24.50 5.95 -20.92
C ILE A 301 -25.99 5.55 -21.08
N GLU A 302 -26.81 6.36 -21.74
CA GLU A 302 -28.24 6.02 -21.95
C GLU A 302 -28.47 4.94 -23.01
N ARG A 303 -27.54 4.75 -23.97
CA ARG A 303 -27.69 3.75 -25.03
C ARG A 303 -27.30 2.33 -24.60
N VAL A 304 -26.38 2.20 -23.65
CA VAL A 304 -25.97 0.88 -23.11
C VAL A 304 -27.05 0.30 -22.20
N ASN A 305 -27.76 1.13 -21.43
CA ASN A 305 -28.91 0.69 -20.63
C ASN A 305 -30.12 0.25 -21.48
N ALA A 306 -30.31 0.82 -22.68
CA ALA A 306 -31.38 0.42 -23.59
C ALA A 306 -31.14 -0.94 -24.28
N LEU A 307 -29.87 -1.34 -24.47
CA LEU A 307 -29.49 -2.62 -25.06
C LEU A 307 -29.53 -3.79 -24.07
N LEU A 308 -29.40 -3.51 -22.77
CA LEU A 308 -29.54 -4.52 -21.71
C LEU A 308 -31.00 -4.89 -21.42
N CYS A 309 -31.99 -4.07 -21.82
CA CYS A 309 -33.41 -4.43 -21.75
C CYS A 309 -33.90 -5.39 -22.86
N LEU A 310 -33.06 -5.77 -23.84
CA LEU A 310 -33.47 -6.59 -24.99
C LEU A 310 -32.83 -7.99 -25.08
N LYS A 311 -32.03 -8.41 -24.08
CA LYS A 311 -31.46 -9.77 -24.03
C LYS A 311 -32.08 -10.66 -22.94
N GLY A 312 -33.36 -10.43 -22.64
CA GLY A 312 -34.23 -11.49 -22.12
C GLY A 312 -35.13 -11.97 -23.26
N THR A 313 -35.04 -13.26 -23.60
CA THR A 313 -35.84 -14.04 -24.57
C THR A 313 -35.37 -14.04 -26.02
N TRP A 314 -34.76 -15.16 -26.43
CA TRP A 314 -34.94 -15.75 -27.76
C TRP A 314 -35.10 -17.25 -27.58
N ASP A 315 -36.33 -17.74 -27.75
CA ASP A 315 -36.57 -19.05 -28.33
C ASP A 315 -37.52 -18.83 -29.51
N HIS A 316 -37.05 -19.27 -30.68
CA HIS A 316 -37.70 -19.55 -31.96
C HIS A 316 -39.06 -18.93 -32.32
N VAL A 317 -39.15 -18.33 -33.52
CA VAL A 317 -39.93 -18.86 -34.68
C VAL A 317 -39.82 -17.90 -35.87
N GLU A 318 -39.44 -18.50 -37.01
CA GLU A 318 -39.74 -18.31 -38.44
C GLU A 318 -40.34 -16.99 -39.01
N ASP A 319 -39.95 -16.76 -40.27
CA ASP A 319 -40.38 -15.71 -41.21
C ASP A 319 -41.92 -15.52 -41.33
N PRO A 320 -42.37 -14.32 -41.75
CA PRO A 320 -43.75 -13.88 -41.56
C PRO A 320 -44.72 -14.34 -42.66
N PRO A 321 -46.01 -14.46 -42.33
CA PRO A 321 -47.03 -13.99 -43.26
C PRO A 321 -47.99 -12.96 -42.65
N ARG A 322 -48.51 -12.16 -43.58
CA ARG A 322 -49.43 -11.02 -43.50
C ARG A 322 -50.52 -11.08 -42.42
N ARG A 323 -50.80 -9.90 -41.85
CA ARG A 323 -51.92 -9.56 -40.93
C ARG A 323 -53.29 -10.07 -41.40
N SER A 324 -54.08 -10.65 -40.49
CA SER A 324 -55.34 -10.03 -40.01
C SER A 324 -55.99 -10.77 -38.82
N ALA A 325 -56.32 -9.97 -37.79
CA ALA A 325 -57.41 -10.04 -36.78
C ALA A 325 -58.01 -11.38 -36.28
N ARG A 326 -58.13 -11.49 -34.94
CA ARG A 326 -59.37 -11.41 -34.11
C ARG A 326 -59.49 -12.48 -32.97
N LYS A 327 -59.59 -11.97 -31.73
CA LYS A 327 -60.44 -12.41 -30.57
C LYS A 327 -60.26 -13.78 -29.85
N ARG A 328 -60.15 -13.64 -28.50
CA ARG A 328 -60.93 -14.28 -27.38
C ARG A 328 -60.34 -15.47 -26.57
N LYS A 329 -60.15 -15.16 -25.27
CA LYS A 329 -60.64 -15.81 -24.01
C LYS A 329 -60.16 -17.21 -23.55
N ARG A 330 -59.62 -17.17 -22.30
CA ARG A 330 -59.90 -17.95 -21.06
C ARG A 330 -59.22 -19.32 -20.80
N THR A 331 -58.88 -19.50 -19.50
CA THR A 331 -58.77 -20.72 -18.64
C THR A 331 -57.66 -21.71 -18.99
N ASP A 332 -56.96 -22.43 -18.11
CA ASP A 332 -56.79 -22.61 -16.65
C ASP A 332 -55.34 -23.15 -16.50
N GLY A 333 -54.61 -22.94 -15.40
CA GLY A 333 -54.40 -23.96 -14.37
C GLY A 333 -53.34 -25.03 -14.75
N VAL A 334 -52.37 -25.24 -13.84
CA VAL A 334 -51.61 -26.48 -13.51
C VAL A 334 -50.15 -26.19 -13.14
N GLU A 335 -49.74 -26.90 -12.10
CA GLU A 335 -48.58 -26.80 -11.20
C GLU A 335 -47.20 -27.15 -11.81
N ALA A 336 -46.18 -26.86 -11.01
CA ALA A 336 -44.76 -27.16 -11.17
C ALA A 336 -44.42 -28.67 -11.34
N PRO A 337 -43.14 -29.00 -11.61
CA PRO A 337 -42.34 -29.39 -10.45
C PRO A 337 -40.91 -28.86 -10.43
N ALA A 338 -40.40 -28.83 -9.19
CA ALA A 338 -39.05 -28.52 -8.79
C ALA A 338 -38.02 -29.55 -9.30
N LEU A 339 -36.78 -29.07 -9.50
CA LEU A 339 -35.58 -29.91 -9.44
C LEU A 339 -34.53 -29.22 -8.55
N ARG A 340 -34.38 -29.77 -7.34
CA ARG A 340 -33.18 -29.69 -6.49
C ARG A 340 -32.59 -31.10 -6.45
N VAL A 341 -31.30 -31.25 -6.77
CA VAL A 341 -30.32 -32.27 -6.29
C VAL A 341 -28.97 -31.75 -6.82
N THR A 342 -28.18 -30.97 -6.07
CA THR A 342 -27.11 -31.34 -5.11
C THR A 342 -25.85 -31.96 -5.73
N GLU A 343 -24.71 -31.52 -5.18
CA GLU A 343 -23.36 -32.12 -5.17
C GLU A 343 -22.32 -31.63 -6.20
N ALA A 344 -21.42 -30.76 -5.73
CA ALA A 344 -19.98 -30.95 -5.87
C ALA A 344 -19.25 -30.13 -4.78
N ARG A 345 -19.07 -30.76 -3.62
CA ARG A 345 -18.07 -30.39 -2.61
C ARG A 345 -16.71 -30.90 -3.10
N GLU A 346 -15.65 -30.19 -2.69
CA GLU A 346 -14.23 -30.58 -2.74
C GLU A 346 -13.49 -30.52 -4.09
N LYS A 347 -12.61 -29.52 -4.20
CA LYS A 347 -11.15 -29.68 -4.45
C LYS A 347 -10.46 -28.32 -4.35
N ILE A 348 -10.02 -27.95 -3.14
CA ILE A 348 -8.95 -26.96 -2.98
C ILE A 348 -7.64 -27.70 -3.25
N PRO A 349 -6.83 -27.33 -4.27
CA PRO A 349 -5.56 -27.97 -4.50
C PRO A 349 -4.61 -27.72 -3.32
N LYS A 350 -4.01 -28.81 -2.79
CA LYS A 350 -2.97 -28.87 -1.74
C LYS A 350 -1.66 -28.12 -2.08
N VAL A 351 -1.69 -27.21 -3.05
CA VAL A 351 -0.52 -26.44 -3.52
C VAL A 351 -0.40 -25.10 -2.76
N LEU A 352 -1.48 -24.58 -2.17
CA LEU A 352 -1.43 -23.34 -1.38
C LEU A 352 -0.86 -23.50 0.05
N TRP A 353 -0.72 -24.72 0.58
CA TRP A 353 -0.18 -24.94 1.93
C TRP A 353 1.35 -25.09 1.96
N ARG A 354 1.99 -25.38 0.82
CA ARG A 354 3.45 -25.58 0.76
C ARG A 354 4.26 -24.29 0.69
N VAL A 355 3.68 -23.19 0.23
CA VAL A 355 4.39 -21.90 0.13
C VAL A 355 4.47 -21.20 1.49
N ILE A 356 3.56 -21.50 2.42
CA ILE A 356 3.49 -20.86 3.75
C ILE A 356 4.44 -21.51 4.78
N LEU A 357 4.89 -22.75 4.55
CA LEU A 357 5.73 -23.51 5.50
C LEU A 357 7.22 -23.52 5.20
N GLU A 358 7.69 -22.93 4.10
CA GLU A 358 9.13 -22.83 3.80
C GLU A 358 9.80 -21.57 4.39
N PHE A 359 9.07 -20.75 5.15
CA PHE A 359 9.61 -19.52 5.78
C PHE A 359 9.14 -19.31 7.24
N LEU A 360 8.84 -20.39 7.96
CA LEU A 360 8.91 -20.51 9.41
C LEU A 360 10.01 -21.53 9.75
#